data_AF-A0A2G3E152-F1
#
_entry.id   AF-A0A2G3E152-F1
#
_cell.length_a   1.000
_cell.length_b   1.000
_cell.length_c   1.000
_cell.angle_alpha   90.00
_cell.angle_beta   90.00
_cell.angle_gamma   90.00
#
_symmetry.space_group_name_H-M   'P 1'
#
loop_
_entity.id
_entity.type
_entity.pdbx_description
1 polymer ?
#
loop_
_entity_poly.entity_id
_entity_poly.type
_entity_poly.pdbx_seq_one_letter_code
_entity_poly.pdbx_strand_id
1 'polypeptide(L)'
;MSGLSNQEILSATVQLINARATAIANEEMELYLKENQNALIDGEIRGIINQRVNSELMLRMSNFKPGTETADQDALTDHFNRWFADGEEEHLRNMCHSCIAEELKKRTLPDEENLSFTEKFQRAVKERAKSGNTANLMKDLFE
;
A
#
# COMPACT_ATOMS: atom_id res chain seq x y z
N MET A 1 -37.55 -14.87 -0.41
CA MET A 1 -36.55 -14.01 0.26
C MET A 1 -35.83 -13.25 -0.83
N SER A 2 -35.88 -11.93 -0.81
CA SER A 2 -35.16 -11.11 -1.79
C SER A 2 -33.69 -11.11 -1.37
N GLY A 3 -32.83 -11.74 -2.18
CA GLY A 3 -31.39 -11.74 -1.94
C GLY A 3 -30.80 -10.33 -2.06
N LEU A 4 -29.55 -10.18 -1.66
CA LEU A 4 -28.82 -8.92 -1.75
C LEU A 4 -28.83 -8.38 -3.20
N SER A 5 -29.06 -7.09 -3.34
CA SER A 5 -28.87 -6.39 -4.61
C SER A 5 -27.38 -6.28 -4.96
N ASN A 6 -27.08 -6.10 -6.24
CA ASN A 6 -25.69 -5.90 -6.69
C ASN A 6 -24.99 -4.73 -6.00
N GLN A 7 -25.73 -3.67 -5.65
CA GLN A 7 -25.17 -2.51 -4.94
C GLN A 7 -24.83 -2.85 -3.49
N GLU A 8 -25.68 -3.63 -2.81
CA GLU A 8 -25.42 -4.09 -1.45
C GLU A 8 -24.23 -5.05 -1.41
N ILE A 9 -24.13 -5.97 -2.38
CA ILE A 9 -22.97 -6.87 -2.51
C ILE A 9 -21.68 -6.08 -2.71
N LEU A 10 -21.67 -5.10 -3.61
CA LEU A 10 -20.49 -4.27 -3.86
C LEU A 10 -20.09 -3.49 -2.60
N SER A 11 -21.06 -2.85 -1.94
CA SER A 11 -20.80 -2.07 -0.73
C SER A 11 -20.24 -2.93 0.41
N ALA A 12 -20.84 -4.09 0.65
CA ALA A 12 -20.40 -5.03 1.68
C ALA A 12 -19.00 -5.59 1.35
N THR A 13 -18.74 -5.93 0.09
CA THR A 13 -17.42 -6.42 -0.35
C THR A 13 -16.33 -5.38 -0.12
N VAL A 14 -16.59 -4.10 -0.44
CA VAL A 14 -15.65 -3.00 -0.18
C VAL A 14 -15.36 -2.85 1.31
N GLN A 15 -16.37 -3.01 2.18
CA GLN A 15 -16.16 -2.96 3.63
C GLN A 15 -15.30 -4.13 4.12
N LEU A 16 -15.54 -5.35 3.62
CA LEU A 16 -14.74 -6.53 3.94
C LEU A 16 -13.27 -6.36 3.50
N ILE A 17 -13.05 -5.82 2.30
CA ILE A 17 -11.71 -5.49 1.80
C ILE A 17 -11.01 -4.50 2.72
N ASN A 18 -11.68 -3.40 3.08
CA ASN A 18 -11.08 -2.39 3.95
C ASN A 18 -10.69 -2.97 5.31
N ALA A 19 -11.60 -3.73 5.93
CA ALA A 19 -11.35 -4.35 7.22
C ALA A 19 -10.19 -5.35 7.15
N ARG A 20 -10.17 -6.22 6.12
CA ARG A 20 -9.14 -7.26 5.97
C ARG A 20 -7.77 -6.65 5.64
N ALA A 21 -7.71 -5.68 4.73
CA ALA A 21 -6.48 -4.98 4.38
C ALA A 21 -5.86 -4.28 5.60
N THR A 22 -6.67 -3.57 6.39
CA THR A 22 -6.18 -2.89 7.61
C THR A 22 -5.70 -3.90 8.66
N ALA A 23 -6.39 -5.03 8.84
CA ALA A 23 -5.97 -6.08 9.76
C ALA A 23 -4.59 -6.64 9.36
N ILE A 24 -4.43 -7.05 8.10
CA ILE A 24 -3.16 -7.58 7.58
C ILE A 24 -2.04 -6.55 7.72
N ALA A 25 -2.28 -5.29 7.34
CA ALA A 25 -1.28 -4.24 7.47
C ALA A 25 -0.79 -4.09 8.92
N ASN A 26 -1.71 -4.08 9.89
CA ASN A 26 -1.36 -3.97 11.31
C ASN A 26 -0.59 -5.18 11.81
N GLU A 27 -1.05 -6.40 11.48
CA GLU A 27 -0.35 -7.64 11.85
C GLU A 27 1.09 -7.66 11.30
N GLU A 28 1.26 -7.36 10.02
CA GLU A 28 2.58 -7.37 9.36
C GLU A 28 3.51 -6.27 9.91
N MET A 29 2.99 -5.08 10.21
CA MET A 29 3.78 -4.03 10.87
C MET A 29 4.25 -4.46 12.27
N GLU A 30 3.39 -5.14 13.04
CA GLU A 30 3.77 -5.65 14.36
C GLU A 30 4.78 -6.80 14.28
N LEU A 31 4.62 -7.72 13.32
CA LEU A 31 5.59 -8.79 13.05
C LEU A 31 6.94 -8.20 12.65
N TYR A 32 6.95 -7.23 11.74
CA TYR A 32 8.16 -6.57 11.30
C TYR A 32 8.93 -5.91 12.46
N LEU A 33 8.21 -5.23 13.38
CA LEU A 33 8.83 -4.62 14.56
C LEU A 33 9.40 -5.65 15.54
N LYS A 34 8.78 -6.83 15.66
CA LYS A 34 9.31 -7.93 16.49
C LYS A 34 10.61 -8.49 15.90
N GLU A 35 10.67 -8.62 14.58
CA GLU A 35 11.86 -9.09 13.85
C GLU A 35 12.96 -8.03 13.78
N ASN A 36 12.58 -6.75 13.76
CA ASN A 36 13.48 -5.61 13.59
C ASN A 36 13.30 -4.60 14.74
N GLN A 37 13.84 -4.91 15.91
CA GLN A 37 13.65 -4.12 17.14
C GLN A 37 14.13 -2.65 17.06
N ASN A 38 14.95 -2.30 16.06
CA ASN A 38 15.42 -0.94 15.82
C ASN A 38 14.61 -0.17 14.76
N ALA A 39 13.65 -0.82 14.10
CA ALA A 39 12.80 -0.16 13.12
C ALA A 39 11.78 0.75 13.82
N LEU A 40 11.53 1.92 13.24
CA LEU A 40 10.50 2.85 13.70
C LEU A 40 9.43 3.01 12.63
N ILE A 41 8.25 2.44 12.88
CA ILE A 41 7.07 2.62 12.04
C ILE A 41 6.22 3.74 12.65
N ASP A 42 6.42 4.96 12.15
CA ASP A 42 5.62 6.12 12.55
C ASP A 42 4.26 6.19 11.83
N GLY A 43 3.48 7.24 12.14
CA GLY A 43 2.14 7.42 11.57
C GLY A 43 2.13 7.62 10.06
N GLU A 44 3.20 8.16 9.47
CA GLU A 44 3.30 8.38 8.03
C GLU A 44 3.54 7.06 7.31
N ILE A 45 4.52 6.26 7.76
CA ILE A 45 4.73 4.91 7.21
C ILE A 45 3.46 4.10 7.37
N ARG A 46 2.85 4.10 8.56
CA ARG A 46 1.60 3.37 8.81
C ARG A 46 0.49 3.76 7.84
N GLY A 47 0.36 5.05 7.53
CA GLY A 47 -0.59 5.55 6.54
C GLY A 47 -0.30 5.02 5.13
N ILE A 48 0.95 5.11 4.69
CA ILE A 48 1.40 4.61 3.38
C ILE A 48 1.16 3.11 3.24
N ILE A 49 1.56 2.32 4.24
CA ILE A 49 1.38 0.85 4.23
C ILE A 49 -0.11 0.52 4.14
N ASN A 50 -0.96 1.10 4.99
CA ASN A 50 -2.41 0.86 4.95
C ASN A 50 -3.01 1.21 3.58
N GLN A 51 -2.63 2.36 3.02
CA GLN A 51 -3.14 2.77 1.71
C GLN A 51 -2.72 1.79 0.60
N ARG A 52 -1.46 1.31 0.61
CA ARG A 52 -0.97 0.36 -0.40
C ARG A 52 -1.64 -1.01 -0.28
N VAL A 53 -1.73 -1.56 0.92
CA VAL A 53 -2.40 -2.83 1.19
C VAL A 53 -3.87 -2.76 0.78
N ASN A 54 -4.55 -1.67 1.13
CA ASN A 54 -5.93 -1.44 0.72
C ASN A 54 -6.09 -1.37 -0.80
N SER A 55 -5.25 -0.57 -1.46
CA SER A 55 -5.30 -0.39 -2.92
C SER A 55 -5.02 -1.70 -3.67
N GLU A 56 -4.07 -2.51 -3.19
CA GLU A 56 -3.77 -3.82 -3.78
C GLU A 56 -4.98 -4.76 -3.66
N LEU A 57 -5.55 -4.91 -2.47
CA LEU A 57 -6.71 -5.81 -2.29
C LEU A 57 -7.94 -5.30 -3.05
N MET A 58 -8.11 -3.97 -3.16
CA MET A 58 -9.16 -3.36 -3.99
C MET A 58 -8.97 -3.67 -5.48
N LEU A 59 -7.74 -3.67 -5.99
CA LEU A 59 -7.45 -4.06 -7.37
C LEU A 59 -7.79 -5.53 -7.61
N ARG A 60 -7.47 -6.39 -6.65
CA ARG A 60 -7.75 -7.84 -6.65
C ARG A 60 -9.24 -8.16 -6.55
N MET A 61 -10.07 -7.24 -6.06
CA MET A 61 -11.54 -7.36 -6.06
C MET A 61 -12.11 -7.71 -7.43
N SER A 62 -11.46 -7.29 -8.53
CA SER A 62 -11.87 -7.66 -9.89
C SER A 62 -11.90 -9.18 -10.14
N ASN A 63 -11.11 -9.96 -9.39
CA ASN A 63 -11.08 -11.41 -9.42
C ASN A 63 -12.12 -12.05 -8.49
N PHE A 64 -12.65 -11.29 -7.53
CA PHE A 64 -13.69 -11.75 -6.62
C PHE A 64 -15.03 -11.82 -7.35
N LYS A 65 -15.54 -13.03 -7.52
CA LYS A 65 -16.85 -13.27 -8.12
C LYS A 65 -17.82 -13.68 -7.01
N PRO A 66 -18.74 -12.79 -6.58
CA PRO A 66 -19.82 -13.19 -5.68
C PRO A 66 -20.66 -14.26 -6.39
N GLY A 67 -20.70 -15.46 -5.80
CA GLY A 67 -21.45 -16.59 -6.35
C GLY A 67 -22.96 -16.42 -6.18
N THR A 68 -23.75 -17.28 -6.83
CA THR A 68 -25.20 -17.36 -6.61
C THR A 68 -25.59 -17.75 -5.17
N GLU A 69 -24.61 -18.16 -4.37
CA GLU A 69 -24.73 -18.57 -2.97
C GLU A 69 -24.66 -17.39 -1.98
N THR A 70 -24.37 -16.16 -2.43
CA THR A 70 -24.37 -14.95 -1.58
C THR A 70 -25.79 -14.43 -1.33
N ALA A 71 -26.63 -15.29 -0.76
CA ALA A 71 -28.05 -15.01 -0.51
C ALA A 71 -28.24 -13.90 0.54
N ASP A 72 -27.29 -13.80 1.48
CA ASP A 72 -27.25 -12.83 2.57
C ASP A 72 -25.80 -12.37 2.85
N GLN A 73 -25.65 -11.48 3.83
CA GLN A 73 -24.38 -10.87 4.19
C GLN A 73 -23.39 -11.85 4.84
N ASP A 74 -23.89 -12.85 5.57
CA ASP A 74 -23.05 -13.85 6.22
C ASP A 74 -22.45 -14.79 5.17
N ALA A 75 -23.27 -15.27 4.23
CA ALA A 75 -22.82 -16.08 3.10
C ALA A 75 -21.80 -15.33 2.21
N LEU A 76 -22.00 -14.03 1.98
CA LEU A 76 -21.03 -13.18 1.28
C LEU A 76 -19.70 -13.09 2.04
N THR A 77 -19.76 -12.91 3.35
CA THR A 77 -18.58 -12.80 4.22
C THR A 77 -17.79 -14.11 4.21
N ASP A 78 -18.47 -15.25 4.33
CA ASP A 78 -17.84 -16.58 4.28
C ASP A 78 -17.23 -16.88 2.91
N HIS A 79 -17.89 -16.46 1.83
CA HIS A 79 -17.36 -16.60 0.48
C HIS A 79 -16.12 -15.73 0.27
N PHE A 80 -16.15 -14.47 0.74
CA PHE A 80 -15.01 -13.57 0.72
C PHE A 80 -13.82 -14.12 1.51
N ASN A 81 -14.06 -14.62 2.73
CA ASN A 81 -13.00 -15.15 3.58
C ASN A 81 -12.32 -16.37 2.96
N ARG A 82 -13.09 -17.27 2.33
CA ARG A 82 -12.53 -18.41 1.58
C ARG A 82 -11.69 -17.96 0.40
N TRP A 83 -12.25 -17.09 -0.45
CA TRP A 83 -11.52 -16.53 -1.58
C TRP A 83 -10.22 -15.84 -1.16
N PHE A 84 -10.25 -15.07 -0.07
CA PHE A 84 -9.09 -14.37 0.46
C PHE A 84 -8.01 -15.36 0.95
N ALA A 85 -8.41 -16.34 1.76
CA ALA A 85 -7.49 -17.33 2.32
C ALA A 85 -6.86 -18.25 1.26
N ASP A 86 -7.61 -18.57 0.19
CA ASP A 86 -7.17 -19.52 -0.84
C ASP A 86 -6.10 -18.95 -1.78
N GLY A 87 -5.86 -17.64 -1.81
CA GLY A 87 -4.83 -17.11 -2.72
C GLY A 87 -4.45 -15.64 -2.60
N GLU A 88 -5.23 -14.80 -1.92
CA GLU A 88 -4.90 -13.36 -1.81
C GLU A 88 -4.14 -13.04 -0.52
N GLU A 89 -4.36 -13.79 0.56
CA GLU A 89 -3.75 -13.52 1.86
C GLU A 89 -2.22 -13.54 1.81
N GLU A 90 -1.63 -14.62 1.31
CA GLU A 90 -0.17 -14.78 1.24
C GLU A 90 0.47 -13.69 0.37
N HIS A 91 -0.13 -13.40 -0.79
CA HIS A 91 0.34 -12.34 -1.68
C HIS A 91 0.29 -10.98 -0.97
N LEU A 92 -0.81 -10.68 -0.29
CA LEU A 92 -0.99 -9.40 0.40
C LEU A 92 0.00 -9.24 1.56
N ARG A 93 0.27 -10.31 2.32
CA ARG A 93 1.28 -10.32 3.39
C ARG A 93 2.68 -10.08 2.84
N ASN A 94 3.08 -10.82 1.80
CA ASN A 94 4.39 -10.65 1.15
C ASN A 94 4.59 -9.25 0.58
N MET A 95 3.56 -8.70 -0.06
CA MET A 95 3.58 -7.32 -0.57
C MET A 95 3.68 -6.31 0.58
N CYS A 96 2.91 -6.50 1.66
CA CYS A 96 2.94 -5.63 2.83
C CYS A 96 4.34 -5.61 3.47
N HIS A 97 4.93 -6.79 3.71
CA HIS A 97 6.27 -6.92 4.25
C HIS A 97 7.33 -6.21 3.39
N SER A 98 7.28 -6.43 2.07
CA SER A 98 8.19 -5.76 1.12
C SER A 98 8.03 -4.25 1.17
N CYS A 99 6.78 -3.77 1.22
CA CYS A 99 6.47 -2.35 1.32
C CYS A 99 7.02 -1.73 2.61
N ILE A 100 6.86 -2.40 3.76
CA ILE A 100 7.43 -1.95 5.04
C ILE A 100 8.95 -1.82 4.93
N ALA A 101 9.62 -2.84 4.39
CA ALA A 101 11.07 -2.84 4.23
C ALA A 101 11.55 -1.71 3.31
N GLU A 102 10.86 -1.47 2.19
CA GLU A 102 11.19 -0.39 1.25
C GLU A 102 11.02 1.00 1.88
N GLU A 103 9.91 1.25 2.56
CA GLU A 103 9.64 2.56 3.17
C GLU A 103 10.61 2.86 4.32
N LEU A 104 10.98 1.84 5.11
CA LEU A 104 12.01 2.00 6.14
C LEU A 104 13.40 2.19 5.55
N LYS A 105 13.74 1.46 4.47
CA LYS A 105 15.02 1.63 3.77
C LYS A 105 15.18 3.06 3.27
N LYS A 106 14.14 3.65 2.68
CA LYS A 106 14.17 5.06 2.25
C LYS A 106 14.61 5.96 3.41
N ARG A 107 14.04 5.82 4.61
CA ARG A 107 14.43 6.65 5.77
C ARG A 107 15.88 6.49 6.24
N THR A 108 16.56 5.41 5.85
CA THR A 108 17.98 5.20 6.15
C THR A 108 18.93 5.73 5.08
N LEU A 109 18.42 6.04 3.87
CA LEU A 109 19.22 6.61 2.80
C LEU A 109 19.45 8.12 3.05
N PRO A 110 20.64 8.66 2.74
CA PRO A 110 20.88 10.10 2.78
C PRO A 110 19.82 10.83 1.93
N ASP A 111 19.37 12.01 2.38
CA ASP A 111 18.33 12.82 1.73
C ASP A 111 18.51 13.00 0.21
N GLU A 112 19.72 12.87 -0.34
CA GLU A 112 20.01 13.01 -1.78
C GLU A 112 19.56 11.82 -2.63
N GLU A 113 19.42 10.61 -2.06
CA GLU A 113 18.97 9.42 -2.79
C GLU A 113 17.45 9.22 -2.77
N ASN A 114 16.73 9.85 -1.83
CA ASN A 114 15.27 9.75 -1.70
C ASN A 114 14.49 10.77 -2.53
N LEU A 115 15.14 11.80 -3.05
CA LEU A 115 14.46 12.82 -3.84
C LEU A 115 13.99 12.19 -5.16
N SER A 116 12.71 12.36 -5.47
CA SER A 116 12.22 12.13 -6.82
C SER A 116 12.98 13.02 -7.81
N PHE A 117 13.00 12.64 -9.09
CA PHE A 117 13.65 13.44 -10.13
C PHE A 117 13.21 14.92 -10.08
N THR A 118 11.92 15.18 -9.86
CA THR A 118 11.37 16.54 -9.77
C THR A 118 11.94 17.31 -8.58
N GLU A 119 12.12 16.66 -7.43
CA GLU A 119 12.68 17.29 -6.24
C GLU A 119 14.18 17.55 -6.39
N LYS A 120 14.92 16.60 -7.00
CA LYS A 120 16.33 16.79 -7.38
C LYS A 120 16.48 18.00 -8.30
N PHE A 121 15.63 18.09 -9.31
CA PHE A 121 15.61 19.20 -10.26
C PHE A 121 15.30 20.54 -9.59
N GLN A 122 14.24 20.61 -8.76
CA GLN A 122 13.86 21.84 -8.07
C GLN A 122 14.93 22.34 -7.10
N ARG A 123 15.61 21.42 -6.41
CA ARG A 123 16.74 21.74 -5.52
C ARG A 123 17.94 22.27 -6.32
N ALA A 124 18.33 21.59 -7.40
CA ALA A 124 19.43 22.03 -8.27
C ALA A 124 19.18 23.44 -8.85
N VAL A 125 17.93 23.74 -9.24
CA VAL A 125 17.52 25.09 -9.68
C VAL A 125 17.65 26.12 -8.56
N LYS A 126 17.19 25.80 -7.34
CA LYS A 126 17.28 26.72 -6.18
C LYS A 126 18.71 26.99 -5.74
N GLU A 127 19.58 25.98 -5.73
CA GLU A 127 20.99 26.12 -5.35
C GLU A 127 21.78 26.91 -6.39
N ARG A 128 21.52 26.71 -7.69
CA ARG A 128 22.14 27.51 -8.76
C ARG A 128 21.60 28.94 -8.86
N ALA A 129 20.33 29.17 -8.51
CA ALA A 129 19.80 30.52 -8.36
C ALA A 129 20.52 31.29 -7.23
N LYS A 130 21.01 30.60 -6.20
CA LYS A 130 21.85 31.18 -5.15
C LYS A 130 23.32 31.33 -5.58
N SER A 131 23.83 30.48 -6.47
CA SER A 131 25.24 30.52 -6.92
C SER A 131 25.49 31.36 -8.18
N GLY A 132 24.45 31.81 -8.88
CA GLY A 132 24.54 32.69 -10.04
C GLY A 132 25.03 32.03 -11.33
N ASN A 133 25.11 30.69 -11.40
CA ASN A 133 25.67 29.96 -12.54
C ASN A 133 24.62 29.08 -13.25
N THR A 134 24.17 29.50 -14.44
CA THR A 134 23.01 28.91 -15.16
C THR A 134 23.36 27.92 -16.28
N ALA A 135 24.62 27.53 -16.48
CA ALA A 135 24.99 26.64 -17.60
C ALA A 135 24.87 25.14 -17.27
N ASN A 136 24.09 24.41 -18.08
CA ASN A 136 23.95 22.93 -18.19
C ASN A 136 23.40 22.14 -16.99
N LEU A 137 22.15 22.46 -16.60
CA LEU A 137 21.38 21.73 -15.58
C LEU A 137 21.12 20.24 -15.92
N MET A 138 20.98 19.91 -17.20
CA MET A 138 20.69 18.53 -17.64
C MET A 138 21.93 17.63 -17.52
N LYS A 139 23.14 18.15 -17.74
CA LYS A 139 24.34 17.32 -17.73
C LYS A 139 24.66 16.79 -16.32
N ASP A 140 24.49 17.63 -15.31
CA ASP A 140 24.77 17.29 -13.90
C ASP A 140 23.71 16.36 -13.26
N LEU A 141 22.53 16.21 -13.88
CA LEU A 141 21.46 15.33 -13.38
C LEU A 141 21.54 13.90 -13.94
N PHE A 142 22.40 13.67 -14.94
CA PHE A 142 22.51 12.39 -15.67
C PHE A 142 23.94 11.79 -15.64
N GLU A 143 24.87 12.39 -14.88
CA GLU A 143 26.22 11.84 -14.56
C GLU A 143 26.27 11.41 -13.10
#